data_AF-A0A7C4YVN0-F1
#
_entry.id   AF-A0A7C4YVN0-F1
#
_cell.length_a   1.000
_cell.length_b   1.000
_cell.length_c   1.000
_cell.angle_alpha   90.00
_cell.angle_beta   90.00
_cell.angle_gamma   90.00
#
_symmetry.space_group_name_H-M   'P 1'
#
loop_
_entity.id
_entity.type
_entity.pdbx_description
1 polymer ?
#
loop_
_entity_poly.entity_id
_entity_poly.type
_entity_poly.pdbx_seq_one_letter_code
_entity_poly.pdbx_strand_id
1 'polypeptide(L)'
;MALQGIGFLLHYLPPNLHLVIASRSKPELDLAFLRAKGRVVEIGADELRFTDEEVGEYFQRAVGLQLSPETIHALEERTDGWITSLQMAAISLRKCLKT
;
A
#
# COMPACT_ATOMS: atom_id res chain seq x y z
N MET A 1 15.56 -17.91 -11.43
CA MET A 1 16.94 -17.40 -11.49
C MET A 1 17.13 -16.12 -10.66
N ALA A 2 16.36 -15.04 -10.88
CA ALA A 2 16.52 -13.77 -10.13
C ALA A 2 16.34 -13.88 -8.60
N LEU A 3 15.40 -14.71 -8.13
CA LEU A 3 15.08 -14.82 -6.70
C LEU A 3 16.21 -15.47 -5.88
N GLN A 4 17.04 -16.32 -6.49
CA GLN A 4 18.18 -16.96 -5.81
C GLN A 4 19.26 -15.94 -5.41
N GLY A 5 19.50 -14.93 -6.25
CA GLY A 5 20.45 -13.84 -5.93
C GLY A 5 19.97 -12.98 -4.76
N ILE A 6 18.66 -12.73 -4.67
CA ILE A 6 18.05 -12.00 -3.56
C ILE A 6 18.19 -12.79 -2.25
N GLY A 7 17.95 -14.10 -2.28
CA GLY A 7 18.17 -14.98 -1.14
C GLY A 7 19.61 -14.91 -0.61
N PHE A 8 20.60 -14.93 -1.50
CA PHE A 8 22.01 -14.75 -1.12
C PHE A 8 22.25 -13.36 -0.48
N LEU A 9 21.77 -12.29 -1.10
CA LEU A 9 21.94 -10.93 -0.59
C LEU A 9 21.34 -10.76 0.81
N LEU A 10 20.18 -11.37 1.06
CA LEU A 10 19.51 -11.33 2.37
C LEU A 10 20.35 -11.95 3.50
N HIS A 11 21.14 -12.98 3.20
CA HIS A 11 22.03 -13.63 4.18
C HIS A 11 23.30 -12.83 4.47
N TYR A 12 23.79 -12.06 3.48
CA TYR A 12 25.07 -11.34 3.54
C TYR A 12 24.91 -9.82 3.44
N LEU A 13 23.75 -9.31 3.83
CA LEU A 13 23.39 -7.89 3.80
C LEU A 13 24.40 -7.06 4.62
N PRO A 14 25.12 -6.09 4.01
CA PRO A 14 25.99 -5.20 4.75
C PRO A 14 25.16 -4.25 5.64
N PRO A 15 25.73 -3.73 6.73
CA PRO A 15 24.97 -2.95 7.73
C PRO A 15 24.40 -1.63 7.20
N ASN A 16 24.91 -1.14 6.07
CA ASN A 16 24.51 0.11 5.43
C ASN A 16 23.54 -0.08 4.23
N LEU A 17 22.99 -1.28 4.04
CA LEU A 17 22.02 -1.57 2.98
C LEU A 17 20.68 -2.00 3.59
N HIS A 18 19.59 -1.40 3.10
CA HIS A 18 18.23 -1.81 3.41
C HIS A 18 17.56 -2.29 2.12
N LEU A 19 16.93 -3.45 2.16
CA LEU A 19 16.24 -4.02 1.01
C LEU A 19 14.73 -3.88 1.19
N VAL A 20 14.08 -3.23 0.22
CA VAL A 20 12.61 -3.13 0.14
C VAL A 20 12.14 -3.96 -1.04
N ILE A 21 11.21 -4.88 -0.80
CA ILE A 21 10.65 -5.77 -1.83
C ILE A 21 9.14 -5.54 -1.88
N ALA A 22 8.63 -5.18 -3.06
CA ALA A 22 7.21 -5.14 -3.35
C ALA A 22 6.88 -6.19 -4.40
N SER A 23 5.85 -7.00 -4.16
CA SER A 23 5.42 -8.06 -5.06
C SER A 23 3.91 -8.23 -5.00
N ARG A 24 3.31 -8.65 -6.11
CA ARG A 24 1.87 -8.99 -6.18
C ARG A 24 1.57 -10.38 -5.62
N SER A 25 2.59 -11.21 -5.45
CA SER A 25 2.49 -12.54 -4.86
C SER A 25 3.57 -12.70 -3.79
N LYS A 26 3.34 -13.62 -2.85
CA LYS A 26 4.35 -13.94 -1.83
C LYS A 26 5.60 -14.49 -2.51
N PRO A 27 6.76 -13.80 -2.42
CA PRO A 27 7.98 -14.31 -3.03
C PRO A 27 8.46 -15.55 -2.26
N GLU A 28 8.97 -16.54 -2.98
CA GLU A 28 9.59 -17.76 -2.43
C GLU A 28 10.98 -17.45 -1.83
N LEU A 29 11.01 -16.60 -0.80
CA LEU A 29 12.20 -16.24 -0.05
C LEU A 29 12.14 -16.88 1.32
N ASP A 30 13.22 -17.54 1.73
CA ASP A 30 13.35 -18.00 3.10
C ASP A 30 13.68 -16.81 4.03
N LEU A 31 12.62 -16.28 4.64
CA LEU A 31 12.69 -15.18 5.58
C LEU A 31 12.57 -15.64 7.04
N ALA A 32 12.45 -16.94 7.31
CA ALA A 32 12.13 -17.45 8.65
C ALA A 32 13.16 -17.00 9.70
N PHE A 33 14.45 -17.09 9.35
CA PHE A 33 15.54 -16.66 10.22
C PHE A 33 15.54 -15.14 10.48
N LEU A 34 15.26 -14.33 9.45
CA LEU A 34 15.20 -12.87 9.59
C LEU A 34 14.00 -12.43 10.42
N ARG A 35 12.84 -13.11 10.26
CA ARG A 35 11.65 -12.89 11.09
C ARG A 35 11.92 -13.20 12.55
N ALA A 36 12.55 -14.34 12.85
CA ALA A 36 12.90 -14.72 14.21
C ALA A 36 13.84 -13.71 14.90
N LYS A 37 14.64 -12.98 14.11
CA LYS A 37 15.52 -11.90 14.59
C LYS A 37 14.86 -10.52 14.62
N GLY A 38 13.58 -10.38 14.28
CA GLY A 38 12.90 -9.09 14.19
C GLY A 38 13.47 -8.17 13.10
N ARG A 39 14.11 -8.73 12.07
CA ARG A 39 14.76 -7.97 10.99
C ARG A 39 13.91 -7.85 9.72
N VAL A 40 12.62 -8.16 9.81
CA VAL A 40 11.67 -8.10 8.70
C VAL A 40 10.47 -7.31 9.15
N VAL A 41 10.05 -6.35 8.32
CA VAL A 41 8.74 -5.72 8.37
C VAL A 41 7.98 -6.22 7.15
N GLU A 42 6.79 -6.77 7.37
CA GLU A 42 5.89 -7.21 6.31
C GLU A 42 4.64 -6.34 6.37
N ILE A 43 4.21 -5.86 5.20
CA ILE A 43 2.97 -5.12 5.05
C ILE A 43 2.12 -5.92 4.06
N GLY A 44 1.00 -6.43 4.54
CA GLY A 44 0.06 -7.22 3.76
C GLY A 44 -0.82 -6.38 2.84
N ALA A 45 -1.55 -7.06 1.95
CA ALA A 45 -2.54 -6.41 1.09
C ALA A 45 -3.63 -5.70 1.90
N ASP A 46 -4.09 -6.31 2.99
CA ASP A 46 -5.16 -5.76 3.83
C ASP A 46 -4.70 -4.52 4.59
N GLU A 47 -3.42 -4.44 4.98
CA GLU A 47 -2.83 -3.25 5.62
C GLU A 47 -2.60 -2.09 4.64
N LEU A 48 -2.65 -2.35 3.33
CA LEU A 48 -2.56 -1.31 2.29
C LEU A 48 -3.93 -0.80 1.86
N ARG A 49 -5.02 -1.43 2.29
CA ARG A 49 -6.38 -0.96 2.02
C ARG A 49 -6.69 0.17 2.98
N PHE A 50 -7.21 1.25 2.43
CA PHE A 50 -7.60 2.41 3.21
C PHE A 50 -8.93 2.10 3.89
N THR A 51 -8.98 2.36 5.19
CA THR A 51 -10.20 2.43 5.98
C THR A 51 -11.04 3.66 5.61
N ASP A 52 -12.30 3.71 6.03
CA ASP A 52 -13.16 4.90 5.87
C ASP A 52 -12.47 6.18 6.38
N GLU A 53 -11.78 6.10 7.53
CA GLU A 53 -11.04 7.23 8.10
C GLU A 53 -9.91 7.68 7.17
N GLU A 54 -9.10 6.74 6.66
CA GLU A 54 -7.99 7.03 5.75
C GLU A 54 -8.48 7.52 4.38
N VAL A 55 -9.61 7.03 3.88
CA VAL A 55 -10.26 7.55 2.68
C VAL A 55 -10.65 9.02 2.90
N GLY A 56 -11.29 9.33 4.03
CA GLY A 56 -11.63 10.70 4.40
C GLY A 56 -10.40 11.61 4.48
N GLU A 57 -9.35 11.17 5.19
CA GLU A 57 -8.10 11.91 5.31
C GLU A 57 -7.41 12.11 3.95
N TYR A 58 -7.40 11.09 3.09
CA TYR A 58 -6.84 11.16 1.75
C TYR A 58 -7.55 12.21 0.89
N PHE A 59 -8.88 12.19 0.86
CA PHE A 59 -9.63 13.17 0.09
C PHE A 59 -9.45 14.58 0.66
N GLN A 60 -9.43 14.74 1.99
CA GLN A 60 -9.25 16.03 2.61
C GLN A 60 -7.84 16.61 2.36
N ARG A 61 -6.78 15.82 2.60
CA ARG A 61 -5.39 16.29 2.60
C ARG A 61 -4.71 16.22 1.24
N ALA A 62 -4.89 15.11 0.52
CA ALA A 62 -4.19 14.89 -0.76
C ALA A 62 -4.99 15.42 -1.96
N VAL A 63 -6.33 15.29 -1.94
CA VAL A 63 -7.19 15.75 -3.04
C VAL A 63 -7.70 17.18 -2.80
N GLY A 64 -7.83 17.59 -1.54
CA GLY A 64 -8.36 18.91 -1.15
C GLY A 64 -9.89 18.98 -1.16
N LEU A 65 -10.58 17.86 -1.01
CA LEU A 65 -12.04 17.75 -1.00
C LEU A 65 -12.52 17.25 0.35
N GLN A 66 -13.47 17.97 0.96
CA GLN A 66 -14.21 17.44 2.10
C GLN A 66 -15.42 16.68 1.58
N LEU A 67 -15.45 15.37 1.86
CA LEU A 67 -16.55 14.49 1.49
C LEU A 67 -17.42 14.19 2.71
N SER A 68 -18.70 13.92 2.48
CA SER A 68 -19.58 13.47 3.55
C SER A 68 -19.23 12.03 3.97
N PRO A 69 -19.53 11.62 5.22
CA PRO A 69 -19.30 10.25 5.67
C PRO A 69 -19.95 9.20 4.77
N GLU A 70 -21.16 9.48 4.25
CA GLU A 70 -21.88 8.57 3.35
C GLU A 70 -21.14 8.42 2.01
N THR A 71 -20.52 9.50 1.53
CA THR A 71 -19.73 9.47 0.29
C THR A 71 -18.41 8.74 0.49
N ILE A 72 -17.77 8.94 1.65
CA ILE A 72 -16.55 8.23 2.04
C ILE A 72 -16.81 6.72 2.08
N HIS A 73 -17.86 6.30 2.79
CA HIS A 73 -18.24 4.90 2.91
C HIS A 73 -18.56 4.29 1.54
N ALA A 74 -19.35 4.99 0.71
CA ALA A 74 -19.66 4.52 -0.64
C ALA A 74 -18.42 4.44 -1.56
N LEU A 75 -17.39 5.26 -1.32
CA LEU A 75 -16.12 5.17 -2.04
C LEU A 75 -15.29 4.00 -1.56
N GLU A 76 -15.19 3.78 -0.25
CA GLU A 76 -14.52 2.63 0.33
C GLU A 76 -15.13 1.33 -0.20
N GLU A 77 -16.45 1.13 -0.08
CA GLU A 77 -17.16 -0.07 -0.54
C GLU A 77 -16.97 -0.36 -2.03
N ARG A 78 -16.92 0.69 -2.87
CA ARG A 78 -16.77 0.55 -4.33
C ARG A 78 -15.32 0.35 -4.78
N THR A 79 -14.37 0.67 -3.93
CA THR A 79 -12.94 0.59 -4.23
C THR A 79 -12.23 -0.49 -3.44
N ASP A 80 -12.93 -1.16 -2.51
CA ASP A 80 -12.37 -2.04 -1.49
C ASP A 80 -11.18 -1.40 -0.75
N GLY A 81 -11.25 -0.08 -0.52
CA GLY A 81 -10.17 0.71 0.06
C GLY A 81 -8.89 0.81 -0.79
N TRP A 82 -8.87 0.34 -2.04
CA TRP A 82 -7.65 0.36 -2.86
C TRP A 82 -7.30 1.77 -3.35
N ILE A 83 -6.11 2.24 -2.98
CA ILE A 83 -5.62 3.58 -3.33
C ILE A 83 -5.64 3.86 -4.83
N THR A 84 -5.36 2.87 -5.68
CA THR A 84 -5.41 3.05 -7.14
C THR A 84 -6.81 3.41 -7.63
N SER A 85 -7.84 2.71 -7.11
CA SER A 85 -9.24 2.95 -7.47
C SER A 85 -9.74 4.27 -6.89
N LEU A 86 -9.37 4.58 -5.63
CA LEU A 86 -9.64 5.87 -4.99
C LEU A 86 -9.03 7.05 -5.77
N GLN A 87 -7.81 6.90 -6.26
CA GLN A 87 -7.13 7.90 -7.08
C GLN A 87 -7.89 8.15 -8.41
N MET A 88 -8.45 7.11 -9.03
CA MET A 88 -9.28 7.27 -10.22
C MET A 88 -10.57 8.03 -9.91
N ALA A 89 -11.24 7.69 -8.80
CA ALA A 89 -12.42 8.43 -8.34
C ALA A 89 -12.10 9.91 -8.08
N ALA A 90 -10.97 10.19 -7.42
CA ALA A 90 -10.49 11.55 -7.16
C ALA A 90 -10.23 12.34 -8.44
N ILE A 91 -9.60 11.73 -9.46
CA ILE A 91 -9.38 12.36 -10.77
C ILE A 91 -10.72 12.70 -11.44
N SER A 92 -11.69 11.80 -11.36
CA SER A 92 -13.03 11.99 -11.96
C SER A 92 -13.79 13.14 -11.27
N LEU A 93 -13.83 13.14 -9.94
CA LEU A 93 -14.47 14.19 -9.13
C LEU A 93 -13.85 15.58 -9.38
N ARG A 94 -12.51 15.66 -9.47
CA ARG A 94 -11.80 16.91 -9.79
C ARG A 94 -12.14 17.46 -11.18
N LYS A 95 -12.46 16.59 -12.15
CA LYS A 95 -12.89 17.03 -13.49
C LYS A 95 -14.31 17.59 -13.45
N CYS A 96 -15.23 16.91 -12.75
CA CYS A 96 -16.60 17.39 -12.60
C CYS A 96 -16.68 18.74 -11.88
N LEU A 97 -15.84 19.00 -10.88
CA LEU A 97 -15.85 20.26 -10.13
C LEU A 97 -15.20 21.46 -10.85
N LYS A 98 -14.49 21.22 -11.96
CA LYS A 98 -13.87 22.28 -12.77
C LYS A 98 -14.70 22.70 -13.99
N THR A 99 -15.86 22.09 -14.18
CA THR A 99 -16.83 22.41 -15.24
C THR A 99 -18.00 23.14 -14.62
#